data_AF-A0A4V4KQS8-F1
#
_entry.id   AF-A0A4V4KQS8-F1
#
_cell.length_a   1.000
_cell.length_b   1.000
_cell.length_c   1.000
_cell.angle_alpha   90.00
_cell.angle_beta   90.00
_cell.angle_gamma   90.00
#
_symmetry.space_group_name_H-M   'P 1'
#
loop_
_entity.id
_entity.type
_entity.pdbx_description
1 polymer ?
#
loop_
_entity_poly.entity_id
_entity_poly.type
_entity_poly.pdbx_seq_one_letter_code
_entity_poly.pdbx_strand_id
1 'polypeptide(L)'
;MASTSHAFFTSIPWTSRLLASPSVRTAHPFSRTPKPLTGEDSLIAGTLATSSTIPHCLIYYPRPCSADAEVNAINVLLKVEDGCNGYPSILHGGITATIIDEAMGMLLQLQSERLHLGRVATV
;
A
#
# COMPACT_ATOMS: atom_id res chain seq x y z
N MET A 1 -0.04 -7.72 -15.69
CA MET A 1 -0.91 -8.58 -14.87
C MET A 1 -1.23 -7.84 -13.58
N ALA A 2 -2.46 -7.89 -13.07
CA ALA A 2 -2.82 -7.24 -11.81
C ALA A 2 -2.02 -7.89 -10.66
N SER A 3 -1.58 -7.12 -9.67
CA SER A 3 -0.93 -7.68 -8.49
C SER A 3 -1.90 -8.62 -7.75
N THR A 4 -1.37 -9.60 -7.02
CA THR A 4 -2.17 -10.54 -6.22
C THR A 4 -3.12 -9.80 -5.26
N SER A 5 -2.64 -8.73 -4.63
CA SER A 5 -3.46 -7.84 -3.79
C SER A 5 -4.57 -7.14 -4.57
N HIS A 6 -4.31 -6.65 -5.78
CA HIS A 6 -5.35 -6.02 -6.59
C HIS A 6 -6.46 -7.03 -6.94
N ALA A 7 -6.10 -8.23 -7.40
CA ALA A 7 -7.06 -9.28 -7.69
C ALA A 7 -7.93 -9.63 -6.46
N PHE A 8 -7.30 -9.77 -5.29
CA PHE A 8 -7.99 -10.01 -4.03
C PHE A 8 -8.99 -8.89 -3.69
N PHE A 9 -8.58 -7.63 -3.72
CA PHE A 9 -9.49 -6.53 -3.39
C PHE A 9 -10.55 -6.28 -4.49
N THR A 10 -10.33 -6.70 -5.73
CA THR A 10 -11.41 -6.65 -6.74
C THR A 10 -12.45 -7.77 -6.57
N SER A 11 -12.14 -8.86 -5.89
CA SER A 11 -13.10 -9.95 -5.62
C SER A 11 -14.05 -9.63 -4.46
N ILE A 12 -13.70 -8.67 -3.61
CA ILE A 12 -14.55 -8.18 -2.52
C ILE A 12 -15.46 -7.04 -3.03
N PRO A 13 -16.80 -7.13 -2.90
CA PRO A 13 -17.71 -6.18 -3.55
C PRO A 13 -17.51 -4.71 -3.19
N TRP A 14 -17.23 -4.39 -1.93
CA TRP A 14 -17.12 -2.99 -1.50
C TRP A 14 -15.80 -2.34 -1.92
N THR A 15 -14.68 -3.07 -1.84
CA THR A 15 -13.38 -2.59 -2.35
C THR A 15 -13.37 -2.53 -3.87
N SER A 16 -14.02 -3.48 -4.55
CA SER A 16 -14.17 -3.48 -6.00
C SER A 16 -14.82 -2.18 -6.49
N ARG A 17 -15.86 -1.69 -5.79
CA ARG A 17 -16.48 -0.39 -6.11
C ARG A 17 -15.53 0.80 -5.94
N LEU A 18 -14.65 0.78 -4.93
CA LEU A 18 -13.64 1.83 -4.75
C LEU A 18 -12.60 1.81 -5.88
N LEU A 19 -12.17 0.61 -6.28
CA LEU A 19 -11.12 0.41 -7.28
C LEU A 19 -11.62 0.53 -8.74
N ALA A 20 -12.91 0.33 -8.99
CA ALA A 20 -13.51 0.41 -10.32
C ALA A 20 -13.61 1.83 -10.88
N SER A 21 -13.45 2.87 -10.05
CA SER A 21 -13.52 4.26 -10.49
C SER A 21 -12.37 4.58 -11.46
N PRO A 22 -12.66 5.10 -12.67
CA PRO A 22 -11.60 5.49 -13.60
C PRO A 22 -10.76 6.65 -13.07
N SER A 23 -11.27 7.39 -12.09
CA SER A 23 -10.56 8.47 -11.40
C SER A 23 -9.66 7.97 -10.27
N VAL A 24 -9.42 6.66 -10.15
CA VAL A 24 -8.55 6.06 -9.15
C VAL A 24 -7.30 5.47 -9.81
N ARG A 25 -6.17 5.60 -9.11
CA ARG A 25 -4.91 4.95 -9.41
C ARG A 25 -4.58 4.01 -8.27
N THR A 26 -3.93 2.90 -8.59
CA THR A 26 -3.46 1.92 -7.62
C THR A 26 -1.95 1.84 -7.66
N ALA A 27 -1.33 1.62 -6.51
CA ALA A 27 0.11 1.37 -6.40
C ALA A 27 0.37 0.20 -5.45
N HIS A 28 1.49 -0.48 -5.68
CA HIS A 28 2.01 -1.47 -4.74
C HIS A 28 2.94 -0.75 -3.76
N PRO A 29 2.83 -0.97 -2.44
CA PRO A 29 3.77 -0.38 -1.48
C PRO A 29 5.21 -0.82 -1.76
N PHE A 30 6.14 0.12 -1.80
CA PHE A 30 7.57 -0.22 -1.99
C PHE A 30 8.12 -1.03 -0.81
N SER A 31 7.72 -0.69 0.42
CA SER A 31 8.11 -1.42 1.63
C SER A 31 7.56 -2.85 1.71
N ARG A 32 6.71 -3.26 0.76
CA ARG A 32 6.22 -4.65 0.63
C ARG A 32 7.06 -5.51 -0.31
N THR A 33 8.07 -4.94 -0.97
CA THR A 33 8.97 -5.68 -1.84
C THR A 33 10.27 -5.97 -1.08
N PRO A 34 10.67 -7.24 -0.89
CA PRO A 34 11.94 -7.57 -0.25
C PRO A 34 13.12 -6.94 -0.98
N LYS A 35 14.12 -6.47 -0.23
CA LYS A 35 15.33 -5.83 -0.76
C LYS A 35 16.56 -6.66 -0.39
N PRO A 36 16.93 -7.69 -1.19
CA PRO A 36 17.96 -8.66 -0.80
C PRO A 36 19.35 -8.07 -0.56
N LEU A 37 19.65 -6.91 -1.17
CA LEU A 37 20.95 -6.27 -1.05
C LEU A 37 21.11 -5.45 0.23
N THR A 38 20.06 -4.75 0.68
CA THR A 38 20.11 -3.85 1.84
C THR A 38 19.45 -4.45 3.09
N GLY A 39 18.51 -5.38 2.92
CA GLY A 39 17.77 -6.02 4.01
C GLY A 39 16.72 -5.11 4.67
N GLU A 40 16.54 -3.88 4.19
CA GLU A 40 15.54 -2.95 4.73
C GLU A 40 14.11 -3.42 4.43
N ASP A 41 13.15 -2.85 5.16
CA ASP A 41 11.72 -3.19 5.11
C ASP A 41 11.36 -4.64 5.49
N SER A 42 12.29 -5.43 6.02
CA SER A 42 12.07 -6.85 6.37
C SER A 42 10.86 -7.08 7.27
N LEU A 43 10.55 -6.14 8.18
CA LEU A 43 9.33 -6.19 9.01
C LEU A 43 8.06 -6.21 8.15
N ILE A 44 7.99 -5.37 7.11
CA ILE A 44 6.79 -5.18 6.29
C ILE A 44 6.74 -6.13 5.10
N ALA A 45 7.87 -6.30 4.41
CA ALA A 45 8.01 -7.16 3.23
C ALA A 45 8.07 -8.65 3.57
N GLY A 46 8.43 -9.00 4.81
CA GLY A 46 8.58 -10.38 5.27
C GLY A 46 7.65 -10.67 6.44
N THR A 47 8.00 -10.17 7.63
CA THR A 47 7.34 -10.56 8.89
C THR A 47 5.83 -10.30 8.88
N LEU A 48 5.38 -9.17 8.34
CA LEU A 48 3.96 -8.80 8.24
C LEU A 48 3.35 -9.10 6.85
N ALA A 49 4.08 -9.75 5.94
CA ALA A 49 3.60 -10.15 4.62
C ALA A 49 3.39 -11.67 4.51
N THR A 50 2.81 -12.27 5.55
CA THR A 50 2.52 -13.72 5.60
C THR A 50 1.03 -14.00 5.48
N SER A 51 0.66 -15.25 5.24
CA SER A 51 -0.74 -15.70 5.26
C SER A 51 -1.43 -15.57 6.61
N SER A 52 -0.67 -15.46 7.71
CA SER A 52 -1.20 -15.33 9.07
C SER A 52 -1.14 -13.90 9.63
N THR A 53 -0.56 -12.94 8.91
CA THR A 53 -0.42 -11.55 9.36
C THR A 53 -1.19 -10.59 8.45
N ILE A 54 -0.55 -9.99 7.45
CA ILE A 54 -1.21 -9.08 6.52
C ILE A 54 -0.90 -9.54 5.09
N PRO A 55 -1.57 -10.56 4.55
CA PRO A 55 -1.22 -11.15 3.25
C PRO A 55 -1.48 -10.24 2.05
N HIS A 56 -2.39 -9.27 2.15
CA HIS A 56 -2.70 -8.33 1.07
C HIS A 56 -2.63 -6.89 1.54
N CYS A 57 -1.92 -6.08 0.76
CA CYS A 57 -1.81 -4.63 0.92
C CYS A 57 -1.89 -3.97 -0.46
N LEU A 58 -2.69 -2.91 -0.59
CA LEU A 58 -2.86 -2.17 -1.82
C LEU A 58 -3.08 -0.69 -1.53
N ILE A 59 -2.33 0.18 -2.21
CA ILE A 59 -2.55 1.62 -2.16
C ILE A 59 -3.51 2.00 -3.29
N TYR A 60 -4.48 2.88 -2.99
CA TYR A 60 -5.26 3.56 -4.01
C TYR A 60 -5.43 5.06 -3.68
N TYR A 61 -5.47 5.88 -4.72
CA TYR A 61 -5.51 7.34 -4.59
C TYR A 61 -6.19 7.98 -5.82
N PRO A 62 -6.72 9.22 -5.69
CA PRO A 62 -7.30 9.93 -6.82
C PRO A 62 -6.29 10.11 -7.94
N ARG A 63 -6.75 9.99 -9.19
CA ARG A 63 -5.94 10.28 -10.36
C ARG A 63 -5.56 11.77 -10.32
N PRO A 64 -4.26 12.10 -10.32
CA PRO A 64 -3.77 13.47 -10.39
C PRO A 64 -4.20 14.14 -11.71
N CYS A 65 -4.57 15.42 -11.66
CA CYS A 65 -5.03 16.17 -12.84
C CYS A 65 -3.91 16.47 -13.85
N SER A 66 -2.66 16.50 -13.40
CA SER A 66 -1.46 16.70 -14.23
C SER A 66 -0.28 15.88 -13.68
N ALA A 67 0.81 15.80 -14.46
CA ALA A 67 2.03 15.12 -14.04
C ALA A 67 2.62 15.71 -12.75
N ASP A 68 2.59 17.05 -12.64
CA ASP A 68 3.15 17.80 -11.51
C ASP A 68 2.18 17.96 -10.33
N ALA A 69 0.92 17.54 -10.48
CA ALA A 69 -0.06 17.63 -9.40
C ALA A 69 0.33 16.73 -8.23
N GLU A 70 0.33 17.31 -7.02
CA GLU A 70 0.66 16.63 -5.78
C GLU A 70 -0.37 15.57 -5.39
N VAL A 71 0.10 14.44 -4.89
CA VAL A 71 -0.71 13.49 -4.13
C VAL A 71 -0.52 13.81 -2.65
N ASN A 72 -1.54 14.39 -2.03
CA ASN A 72 -1.49 14.78 -0.61
C ASN A 72 -2.22 13.79 0.30
N ALA A 73 -2.85 12.76 -0.28
CA ALA A 73 -3.51 11.70 0.46
C ALA A 73 -3.50 10.40 -0.33
N ILE A 74 -3.32 9.29 0.38
CA ILE A 74 -3.54 7.94 -0.13
C ILE A 74 -4.53 7.21 0.77
N ASN A 75 -5.13 6.15 0.23
CA ASN A 75 -5.86 5.16 0.99
C ASN A 75 -5.13 3.83 0.87
N VAL A 76 -5.13 3.05 1.95
CA VAL A 76 -4.48 1.73 1.99
C VAL A 76 -5.52 0.68 2.36
N LEU A 77 -5.69 -0.33 1.49
CA LEU A 77 -6.49 -1.52 1.76
C LEU A 77 -5.58 -2.63 2.29
N LEU A 78 -5.96 -3.19 3.44
CA LEU A 78 -5.20 -4.23 4.13
C LEU A 78 -6.13 -5.41 4.44
N LYS A 79 -5.68 -6.63 4.14
CA LYS A 79 -6.27 -7.85 4.72
C LYS A 79 -5.47 -8.19 5.95
N VAL A 80 -6.07 -8.05 7.12
CA VAL A 80 -5.44 -8.34 8.42
C VAL A 80 -5.97 -9.68 8.93
N GLU A 81 -5.07 -10.51 9.43
CA GLU A 81 -5.32 -11.84 9.98
C GLU A 81 -4.96 -11.90 11.47
N ASP A 82 -5.28 -13.01 12.12
CA ASP A 82 -5.18 -13.17 13.58
C ASP A 82 -3.76 -13.07 14.14
N GLY A 83 -2.71 -13.28 13.34
CA GLY A 83 -1.33 -13.17 13.79
C GLY A 83 -0.88 -11.74 14.14
N CYS A 84 -1.77 -10.76 14.00
CA CYS A 84 -1.52 -9.37 14.39
C CYS A 84 -2.29 -8.92 15.64
N ASN A 85 -3.01 -9.83 16.32
CA ASN A 85 -3.85 -9.47 17.47
C ASN A 85 -3.03 -9.22 18.77
N GLY A 86 -3.60 -8.39 19.66
CA GLY A 86 -3.09 -8.21 21.03
C GLY A 86 -4.05 -8.73 22.10
N TYR A 87 -5.32 -8.89 21.72
CA TYR A 87 -6.40 -9.45 22.50
C TYR A 87 -7.35 -10.17 21.52
N PRO A 88 -8.16 -11.16 21.94
CA PRO A 88 -9.10 -11.84 21.06
C PRO A 88 -9.87 -10.90 20.14
N SER A 89 -9.71 -11.09 18.82
CA SER A 89 -10.34 -10.30 17.76
C SER A 89 -10.04 -8.78 17.79
N ILE A 90 -8.94 -8.36 18.41
CA ILE A 90 -8.49 -6.96 18.44
C ILE A 90 -7.07 -6.85 17.90
N LEU A 91 -6.88 -6.04 16.86
CA LEU A 91 -5.57 -5.72 16.29
C LEU A 91 -4.65 -5.08 17.35
N HIS A 92 -3.42 -5.56 17.47
CA HIS A 92 -2.47 -5.05 18.44
C HIS A 92 -2.19 -3.55 18.18
N GLY A 93 -2.15 -2.74 19.25
CA GLY A 93 -1.94 -1.29 19.14
C GLY A 93 -0.61 -0.93 18.46
N GLY A 94 0.44 -1.71 18.73
CA GLY A 94 1.74 -1.58 18.04
C GLY A 94 1.65 -1.84 16.53
N ILE A 95 0.89 -2.85 16.08
CA ILE A 95 0.70 -3.11 14.65
C ILE A 95 -0.13 -1.99 14.01
N THR A 96 -1.12 -1.47 14.72
CA THR A 96 -1.90 -0.31 14.26
C THR A 96 -0.99 0.90 14.05
N ALA A 97 -0.13 1.21 15.02
CA ALA A 97 0.85 2.30 14.91
C ALA A 97 1.82 2.09 13.73
N THR A 98 2.35 0.86 13.57
CA THR A 98 3.21 0.49 12.43
C THR A 98 2.50 0.70 11.10
N ILE A 99 1.24 0.28 10.96
CA ILE A 99 0.48 0.47 9.71
C ILE A 99 0.31 1.96 9.39
N ILE A 100 0.06 2.81 10.39
CA ILE A 100 -0.09 4.26 10.20
C ILE A 100 1.25 4.89 9.77
N ASP A 101 2.34 4.53 10.44
CA ASP A 101 3.69 4.98 10.10
C ASP A 101 4.04 4.60 8.65
N GLU A 102 3.81 3.34 8.30
CA GLU A 102 4.02 2.83 6.95
C GLU A 102 3.15 3.53 5.91
N ALA A 103 1.87 3.78 6.19
CA ALA A 103 1.00 4.50 5.26
C ALA A 103 1.50 5.93 4.99
N MET A 104 2.02 6.63 6.01
CA MET A 104 2.62 7.96 5.81
C MET A 104 3.90 7.89 4.99
N GLY A 105 4.76 6.90 5.25
CA GLY A 105 5.95 6.63 4.43
C GLY A 105 5.61 6.31 2.97
N MET A 106 4.58 5.50 2.74
CA MET A 106 4.08 5.16 1.40
C MET A 106 3.61 6.39 0.62
N LEU A 107 2.96 7.35 1.28
CA LEU A 107 2.53 8.61 0.66
C LEU A 107 3.75 9.41 0.16
N LEU A 108 4.73 9.63 1.04
CA LEU A 108 5.94 10.38 0.71
C LEU A 108 6.74 9.73 -0.41
N GLN A 109 6.88 8.40 -0.34
CA GLN A 109 7.60 7.63 -1.36
C GLN A 109 6.89 7.70 -2.72
N LEU A 110 5.56 7.52 -2.75
CA LEU A 110 4.77 7.59 -3.97
C LEU A 110 4.86 8.97 -4.61
N GLN A 111 4.76 10.04 -3.83
CA GLN A 111 4.89 11.39 -4.34
C GLN A 111 6.29 11.67 -4.89
N SER A 112 7.34 11.24 -4.18
CA SER A 112 8.73 11.37 -4.62
C SER A 112 8.98 10.68 -5.96
N GLU A 113 8.52 9.43 -6.11
CA GLU A 113 8.66 8.68 -7.35
C GLU A 113 7.91 9.33 -8.52
N ARG A 114 6.67 9.78 -8.29
CA ARG A 114 5.88 10.47 -9.31
C ARG A 114 6.57 11.72 -9.83
N LEU A 115 7.11 12.55 -8.93
CA LEU A 115 7.85 13.75 -9.30
C LEU A 115 9.15 13.42 -10.05
N HIS A 116 9.84 12.35 -9.64
CA HIS A 116 11.03 11.89 -10.34
C HIS A 116 10.72 11.45 -11.77
N LEU A 117 9.68 10.63 -11.97
CA LEU A 117 9.26 10.18 -13.30
C LEU A 117 8.79 11.34 -14.19
N GLY A 118 8.08 12.32 -13.63
CA GLY A 118 7.67 13.51 -14.37
C GLY A 118 8.85 14.31 -14.93
N ARG A 119 9.93 14.44 -14.15
CA ARG A 119 11.18 15.10 -14.55
C ARG A 119 11.94 14.33 -15.63
N VAL A 120 11.99 13.01 -15.52
CA VAL A 120 12.69 12.17 -16.51
C VAL A 120 11.96 12.15 -17.86
N ALA A 121 10.62 12.20 -17.85
CA ALA A 121 9.82 12.20 -19.07
C ALA A 121 9.84 13.54 -19.84
N THR A 122 10.38 14.62 -19.27
CA THR A 122 10.50 15.94 -19.90
C THR A 122 11.87 16.20 -20.52
N VAL A 123 12.82 15.25 -20.42
CA VAL A 123 14.16 15.28 -21.03
C VAL A 123 14.19 14.36 -22.25
#